data_AF-A0A2U1M5Z4-F1
#
_entry.id   AF-A0A2U1M5Z4-F1
#
_cell.length_a   1.000
_cell.length_b   1.000
_cell.length_c   1.000
_cell.angle_alpha   90.00
_cell.angle_beta   90.00
_cell.angle_gamma   90.00
#
_symmetry.space_group_name_H-M   'P 1'
#
loop_
_entity.id
_entity.type
_entity.pdbx_description
1 polymer ?
#
loop_
_entity_poly.entity_id
_entity_poly.type
_entity_poly.pdbx_seq_one_letter_code
_entity_poly.pdbx_strand_id
1 'polypeptide(L)'
;MAILSLRVFMIMVICCCATFAESMTMKYKDPTQPLRLRINDLMLRMTLEEKIGQMTQIDREVATRDVMKDYFIGSVKTGGTSFNMVNELQKGSLSTRLGIPMMYGNNDVNGNSNAYGATIFPQNIALEVTRDPELKKAGAPYYEAIRKGVATIKVSYPSRNGHKNKELITELLKDKLKFRGFVISDFMSIDMITGPAHASYAYLIEQSVGAGVDMIMVGNNYKEFIDGLTSLVKNKVIPMRQINDAVRRILRVKFILGLFENPLNTDLSNVENLGELVERQNQQDMAMQAMCIDQSMIPLRKRTARILAAPTHADNNGNQCGR
;
A
#
# COMPACT_ATOMS: atom_id res chain seq x y z
N MET A 1 3.61 -14.92 65.14
CA MET A 1 2.80 -14.14 64.18
C MET A 1 3.63 -13.35 63.17
N ALA A 2 4.80 -12.79 63.52
CA ALA A 2 5.60 -11.94 62.61
C ALA A 2 6.17 -12.67 61.36
N ILE A 3 6.52 -13.96 61.45
CA ILE A 3 7.07 -14.72 60.31
C ILE A 3 6.00 -15.01 59.25
N LEU A 4 4.73 -15.14 59.66
CA LEU A 4 3.62 -15.37 58.76
C LEU A 4 3.27 -14.10 57.97
N SER A 5 3.37 -12.90 58.58
CA SER A 5 3.14 -11.64 57.87
C SER A 5 4.24 -11.30 56.87
N LEU A 6 5.49 -11.67 57.15
CA LEU A 6 6.62 -11.45 56.23
C LEU A 6 6.50 -12.30 54.96
N ARG A 7 6.04 -13.55 55.08
CA ARG A 7 5.80 -14.43 53.92
C ARG A 7 4.63 -13.96 53.05
N VAL A 8 3.54 -13.50 53.67
CA VAL A 8 2.39 -12.95 52.94
C VAL A 8 2.77 -11.65 52.22
N PHE A 9 3.55 -10.78 52.87
CA PHE A 9 4.05 -9.54 52.26
C PHE A 9 4.99 -9.83 51.07
N MET A 10 5.89 -10.80 51.21
CA MET A 10 6.81 -11.19 50.14
C MET A 10 6.09 -11.82 48.94
N ILE A 11 5.07 -12.66 49.18
CA ILE A 11 4.22 -13.22 48.11
C ILE A 11 3.43 -12.12 47.40
N MET A 12 2.90 -11.15 48.15
CA MET A 12 2.15 -10.02 47.59
C MET A 12 3.05 -9.10 46.74
N VAL A 13 4.29 -8.84 47.17
CA VAL A 13 5.28 -8.08 46.40
C VAL A 13 5.70 -8.84 45.13
N ILE A 14 5.93 -10.15 45.20
CA ILE A 14 6.28 -10.98 44.03
C ILE A 14 5.10 -11.03 43.02
N CYS A 15 3.86 -11.16 43.50
CA CYS A 15 2.67 -11.09 42.64
C CYS A 15 2.50 -9.69 42.01
N CYS A 16 2.74 -8.61 42.76
CA CYS A 16 2.75 -7.25 42.21
C CYS A 16 3.82 -7.08 41.12
N CYS A 17 5.05 -7.55 41.35
CA CYS A 17 6.13 -7.48 40.37
C CYS A 17 5.85 -8.31 39.11
N ALA A 18 5.22 -9.48 39.23
CA ALA A 18 4.84 -10.31 38.09
C ALA A 18 3.77 -9.63 37.20
N THR A 19 2.77 -8.98 37.81
CA THR A 19 1.75 -8.23 37.06
C THR A 19 2.32 -6.97 36.38
N PHE A 20 3.33 -6.33 36.97
CA PHE A 20 4.04 -5.22 36.34
C PHE A 20 4.89 -5.67 35.15
N ALA A 21 5.59 -6.81 35.25
CA ALA A 21 6.41 -7.36 34.16
C ALA A 21 5.57 -7.76 32.94
N GLU A 22 4.36 -8.30 33.15
CA GLU A 22 3.42 -8.64 32.08
C GLU A 22 2.98 -7.39 31.27
N SER A 23 2.89 -6.22 31.92
CA SER A 23 2.60 -4.93 31.28
C SER A 23 3.77 -4.35 30.46
N MET A 24 5.01 -4.78 30.71
CA MET A 24 6.20 -4.33 29.99
C MET A 24 6.41 -5.04 28.64
N THR A 25 5.75 -6.17 28.40
CA THR A 25 5.85 -6.87 27.12
C THR A 25 5.06 -6.15 26.03
N MET A 26 5.74 -5.74 24.96
CA MET A 26 5.10 -5.15 23.78
C MET A 26 4.43 -6.25 22.96
N LYS A 27 3.17 -6.57 23.27
CA LYS A 27 2.39 -7.64 22.61
C LYS A 27 2.38 -7.50 21.08
N TYR A 28 2.40 -6.28 20.56
CA TYR A 28 2.45 -6.06 19.11
C TYR A 28 3.73 -6.59 18.44
N LYS A 29 4.83 -6.77 19.19
CA LYS A 29 6.08 -7.33 18.67
C LYS A 29 6.13 -8.86 18.73
N ASP A 30 5.22 -9.49 19.45
CA ASP A 30 5.17 -10.95 19.58
C ASP A 30 4.34 -11.54 18.43
N PRO A 31 4.96 -12.29 17.48
CA PRO A 31 4.26 -12.85 16.32
C PRO A 31 3.29 -13.98 16.70
N THR A 32 3.40 -14.55 17.90
CA THR A 32 2.49 -15.60 18.38
C THR A 32 1.14 -15.04 18.85
N GLN A 33 1.06 -13.73 19.09
CA GLN A 33 -0.18 -13.08 19.52
C GLN A 33 -1.19 -12.97 18.37
N PRO A 34 -2.49 -13.16 18.65
CA PRO A 34 -3.56 -12.88 17.70
C PRO A 34 -3.43 -11.48 17.08
N LEU A 35 -3.61 -11.39 15.76
CA LEU A 35 -3.52 -10.13 14.99
C LEU A 35 -4.28 -8.97 15.64
N ARG A 36 -5.51 -9.23 16.12
CA ARG A 36 -6.35 -8.22 16.79
C ARG A 36 -5.68 -7.66 18.05
N LEU A 37 -5.01 -8.50 18.84
CA LEU A 37 -4.31 -8.08 20.05
C LEU A 37 -3.08 -7.24 19.70
N ARG A 38 -2.32 -7.65 18.68
CA ARG A 38 -1.15 -6.89 18.20
C ARG A 38 -1.53 -5.50 17.73
N ILE A 39 -2.58 -5.38 16.91
CA ILE A 39 -3.10 -4.09 16.44
C ILE A 39 -3.58 -3.23 17.62
N ASN A 40 -4.36 -3.80 18.55
CA ASN A 40 -4.89 -3.04 19.67
C ASN A 40 -3.79 -2.54 20.62
N ASP A 41 -2.81 -3.39 20.94
CA ASP A 41 -1.66 -3.02 21.77
C ASP A 41 -0.84 -1.89 21.10
N LEU A 42 -0.57 -1.99 19.80
CA LEU A 42 0.14 -0.93 19.07
C LEU A 42 -0.67 0.38 19.05
N MET A 43 -1.97 0.32 18.72
CA MET A 43 -2.85 1.49 18.65
C MET A 43 -2.95 2.27 19.98
N LEU A 44 -2.85 1.57 21.12
CA LEU A 44 -2.86 2.18 22.46
C LEU A 44 -1.56 2.94 22.77
N ARG A 45 -0.45 2.55 22.12
CA ARG A 45 0.87 3.15 22.35
C ARG A 45 1.16 4.32 21.40
N MET A 46 0.37 4.48 20.34
CA MET A 46 0.60 5.49 19.31
C MET A 46 0.10 6.89 19.69
N THR A 47 0.93 7.91 19.44
CA THR A 47 0.53 9.32 19.50
C THR A 47 -0.33 9.71 18.29
N LEU A 48 -0.85 10.94 18.27
CA LEU A 48 -1.58 11.45 17.10
C LEU A 48 -0.65 11.59 15.89
N GLU A 49 0.56 12.08 16.11
CA GLU A 49 1.59 12.29 15.09
C GLU A 49 1.99 10.95 14.45
N GLU A 50 2.21 9.91 15.26
CA GLU A 50 2.51 8.56 14.76
C GLU A 50 1.33 7.99 13.94
N LYS A 51 0.09 8.25 14.35
CA LYS A 51 -1.11 7.84 13.61
C LYS A 51 -1.25 8.55 12.27
N ILE A 52 -1.06 9.86 12.25
CA ILE A 52 -1.10 10.66 11.02
C ILE A 52 0.06 10.28 10.08
N GLY A 53 1.25 10.03 10.63
CA GLY A 53 2.38 9.50 9.88
C GLY A 53 2.03 8.21 9.16
N GLN A 54 1.33 7.27 9.82
CA GLN A 54 0.85 6.04 9.18
C GLN A 54 -0.11 6.28 8.01
N MET A 55 -0.92 7.34 8.05
CA MET A 55 -1.85 7.72 6.97
C MET A 55 -1.16 8.46 5.82
N THR A 56 0.14 8.73 5.91
CA THR A 56 0.90 9.54 4.94
C THR A 56 1.74 8.63 4.05
N GLN A 57 1.49 8.69 2.73
CA GLN A 57 2.37 8.13 1.71
C GLN A 57 3.06 9.27 0.95
N ILE A 58 4.39 9.25 0.91
CA ILE A 58 5.21 10.28 0.25
C ILE A 58 5.86 9.76 -1.02
N ASP A 59 6.26 10.67 -1.89
CA ASP A 59 7.07 10.31 -3.05
C ASP A 59 8.49 9.91 -2.63
N ARG A 60 9.09 8.98 -3.38
CA ARG A 60 10.48 8.61 -3.18
C ARG A 60 11.39 9.82 -3.26
N GLU A 61 11.17 10.79 -4.14
CA GLU A 61 12.08 11.95 -4.31
C GLU A 61 12.31 12.74 -3.02
N VAL A 62 11.33 12.80 -2.13
CA VAL A 62 11.41 13.54 -0.86
C VAL A 62 11.69 12.65 0.34
N ALA A 63 11.71 11.32 0.17
CA ALA A 63 11.96 10.39 1.26
C ALA A 63 13.44 10.39 1.65
N THR A 64 13.74 10.51 2.94
CA THR A 64 15.08 10.27 3.50
C THR A 64 14.94 9.49 4.79
N ARG A 65 16.02 8.89 5.27
CA ARG A 65 16.01 8.17 6.55
C ARG A 65 15.45 9.05 7.70
N ASP A 66 15.85 10.31 7.72
CA ASP A 66 15.42 11.28 8.74
C ASP A 66 13.95 11.67 8.55
N VAL A 67 13.50 11.91 7.32
CA VAL A 67 12.07 12.17 7.04
C VAL A 67 11.20 11.00 7.48
N MET A 68 11.61 9.77 7.19
CA MET A 68 10.87 8.57 7.62
C MET A 68 10.77 8.48 9.15
N LYS A 69 11.84 8.83 9.85
CA LYS A 69 11.93 8.79 11.31
C LYS A 69 11.13 9.91 11.97
N ASP A 70 11.36 11.15 11.56
CA ASP A 70 10.88 12.35 12.24
C ASP A 70 9.38 12.57 12.01
N TYR A 71 8.84 12.11 10.88
CA TYR A 71 7.42 12.24 10.52
C TYR A 71 6.65 10.91 10.60
N PHE A 72 7.27 9.83 11.09
CA PHE A 72 6.65 8.51 11.28
C PHE A 72 5.94 7.97 10.02
N ILE A 73 6.53 8.24 8.86
CA ILE A 73 5.90 8.03 7.55
C ILE A 73 5.48 6.57 7.36
N GLY A 74 4.22 6.38 7.00
CA GLY A 74 3.60 5.08 6.88
C GLY A 74 3.96 4.33 5.60
N SER A 75 4.21 5.07 4.52
CA SER A 75 4.50 4.48 3.22
C SER A 75 5.29 5.42 2.31
N VAL A 76 6.03 4.84 1.35
CA VAL A 76 6.70 5.54 0.25
C VAL A 76 6.24 4.93 -1.06
N LYS A 77 6.01 5.76 -2.08
CA LYS A 77 5.72 5.34 -3.46
C LYS A 77 6.96 5.53 -4.35
N THR A 78 7.09 4.72 -5.40
CA THR A 78 8.21 4.80 -6.36
C THR A 78 7.84 5.20 -7.79
N GLY A 79 8.88 5.59 -8.55
CA GLY A 79 9.26 4.98 -9.83
C GLY A 79 10.71 4.43 -9.80
N GLY A 80 10.88 3.09 -9.83
CA GLY A 80 12.16 2.35 -9.97
C GLY A 80 13.11 2.35 -8.76
N THR A 81 13.56 1.17 -8.29
CA THR A 81 14.46 1.11 -7.10
C THR A 81 15.44 -0.04 -7.02
N SER A 82 16.55 0.20 -6.32
CA SER A 82 17.41 -0.80 -5.67
C SER A 82 16.88 -1.18 -4.28
N PHE A 83 16.93 -2.47 -3.93
CA PHE A 83 16.58 -2.98 -2.59
C PHE A 83 17.38 -2.31 -1.46
N ASN A 84 18.64 -1.93 -1.71
CA ASN A 84 19.47 -1.24 -0.72
C ASN A 84 18.84 0.09 -0.29
N MET A 85 18.33 0.84 -1.25
CA MET A 85 17.69 2.13 -1.00
C MET A 85 16.40 1.96 -0.19
N VAL A 86 15.58 0.95 -0.52
CA VAL A 86 14.37 0.62 0.25
C VAL A 86 14.73 0.24 1.68
N ASN A 87 15.77 -0.58 1.87
CA ASN A 87 16.26 -0.97 3.19
C ASN A 87 16.76 0.22 4.01
N GLU A 88 17.41 1.22 3.40
CA GLU A 88 17.83 2.44 4.11
C GLU A 88 16.64 3.27 4.61
N LEU A 89 15.59 3.43 3.81
CA LEU A 89 14.36 4.09 4.24
C LEU A 89 13.64 3.27 5.34
N GLN A 90 13.64 1.94 5.21
CA GLN A 90 13.08 1.06 6.22
C GLN A 90 13.79 1.22 7.57
N LYS A 91 15.13 1.29 7.58
CA LYS A 91 15.93 1.54 8.79
C LYS A 91 15.57 2.86 9.47
N GLY A 92 15.19 3.89 8.71
CA GLY A 92 14.64 5.13 9.25
C GLY A 92 13.36 4.88 10.04
N SER A 93 12.40 4.21 9.41
CA SER A 93 11.10 3.85 10.01
C SER A 93 11.26 2.96 11.26
N LEU A 94 12.15 1.97 11.21
CA LEU A 94 12.43 1.06 12.32
C LEU A 94 13.16 1.73 13.50
N SER A 95 13.86 2.85 13.25
CA SER A 95 14.55 3.61 14.30
C SER A 95 13.62 4.52 15.12
N THR A 96 12.34 4.60 14.75
CA THR A 96 11.33 5.32 15.52
C THR A 96 11.04 4.61 16.85
N ARG A 97 10.43 5.34 17.79
CA ARG A 97 10.09 4.83 19.14
C ARG A 97 9.31 3.52 19.13
N LEU A 98 8.36 3.37 18.20
CA LEU A 98 7.54 2.15 18.05
C LEU A 98 8.07 1.19 16.98
N GLY A 99 9.04 1.61 16.16
CA GLY A 99 9.65 0.78 15.12
C GLY A 99 8.64 0.22 14.12
N ILE A 100 7.64 1.03 13.72
CA ILE A 100 6.61 0.58 12.78
C ILE A 100 7.21 0.53 11.37
N PRO A 101 7.23 -0.63 10.69
CA PRO A 101 7.79 -0.76 9.35
C PRO A 101 7.00 0.07 8.33
N MET A 102 7.66 0.69 7.34
CA MET A 102 6.95 1.33 6.22
C MET A 102 6.45 0.30 5.21
N MET A 103 5.46 0.67 4.40
CA MET A 103 5.14 -0.04 3.14
C MET A 103 5.77 0.69 1.97
N TYR A 104 6.35 -0.05 1.02
CA TYR A 104 6.88 0.50 -0.21
C TYR A 104 5.97 0.14 -1.40
N GLY A 105 5.38 1.13 -2.04
CA GLY A 105 4.42 0.95 -3.14
C GLY A 105 5.06 1.17 -4.51
N ASN A 106 4.75 0.29 -5.47
CA ASN A 106 5.19 0.36 -6.86
C ASN A 106 4.00 0.20 -7.83
N ASN A 107 4.13 0.69 -9.06
CA ASN A 107 3.10 0.60 -10.10
C ASN A 107 3.39 -0.59 -11.04
N ASP A 108 3.25 -1.80 -10.52
CA ASP A 108 3.55 -3.04 -11.26
C ASP A 108 2.31 -3.56 -11.99
N VAL A 109 1.78 -2.74 -12.91
CA VAL A 109 0.48 -2.98 -13.57
C VAL A 109 0.52 -4.04 -14.65
N ASN A 110 1.71 -4.35 -15.17
CA ASN A 110 1.95 -5.38 -16.18
C ASN A 110 3.34 -6.02 -15.98
N GLY A 111 3.65 -6.39 -14.74
CA GLY A 111 4.99 -6.78 -14.29
C GLY A 111 5.73 -5.62 -13.62
N ASN A 112 6.93 -5.87 -13.09
CA ASN A 112 7.75 -4.85 -12.43
C ASN A 112 8.38 -3.89 -13.44
N SER A 113 7.55 -3.08 -14.08
CA SER A 113 7.93 -2.31 -15.25
C SER A 113 9.02 -1.28 -14.93
N ASN A 114 9.13 -0.85 -13.68
CA ASN A 114 10.13 0.12 -13.25
C ASN A 114 11.50 -0.51 -12.96
N ALA A 115 11.62 -1.84 -12.91
CA ALA A 115 12.89 -2.53 -12.76
C ALA A 115 13.50 -2.88 -14.12
N TYR A 116 14.76 -2.52 -14.33
CA TYR A 116 15.50 -2.91 -15.52
C TYR A 116 15.69 -4.43 -15.55
N GLY A 117 15.37 -5.07 -16.69
CA GLY A 117 15.47 -6.52 -16.87
C GLY A 117 14.23 -7.33 -16.47
N ALA A 118 13.23 -6.70 -15.85
CA ALA A 118 11.98 -7.37 -15.48
C ALA A 118 11.13 -7.75 -16.71
N THR A 119 10.37 -8.84 -16.57
CA THR A 119 9.37 -9.27 -17.55
C THR A 119 8.24 -8.24 -17.65
N ILE A 120 7.92 -7.78 -18.87
CA ILE A 120 6.78 -6.89 -19.13
C ILE A 120 5.66 -7.67 -19.80
N PHE A 121 4.55 -7.86 -19.09
CA PHE A 121 3.37 -8.54 -19.58
C PHE A 121 2.53 -7.65 -20.51
N PRO A 122 1.67 -8.24 -21.37
CA PRO A 122 0.70 -7.46 -22.14
C PRO A 122 -0.18 -6.59 -21.23
N GLN A 123 -0.55 -5.40 -21.72
CA GLN A 123 -1.46 -4.52 -20.98
C GLN A 123 -2.85 -5.16 -20.80
N ASN A 124 -3.59 -4.75 -19.77
CA ASN A 124 -4.88 -5.36 -19.39
C ASN A 124 -5.89 -5.49 -20.55
N ILE A 125 -5.94 -4.54 -21.49
CA ILE A 125 -6.83 -4.64 -22.67
C ILE A 125 -6.51 -5.86 -23.54
N ALA A 126 -5.22 -6.19 -23.71
CA ALA A 126 -4.77 -7.37 -24.44
C ALA A 126 -5.08 -8.65 -23.66
N LEU A 127 -5.11 -8.57 -22.32
CA LEU A 127 -5.53 -9.67 -21.46
C LEU A 127 -7.05 -9.90 -21.52
N GLU A 128 -7.88 -8.87 -21.71
CA GLU A 128 -9.33 -9.03 -21.84
C GLU A 128 -9.73 -9.75 -23.14
N VAL A 129 -8.92 -9.63 -24.20
CA VAL A 129 -9.10 -10.37 -25.47
C VAL A 129 -8.97 -11.89 -25.27
N THR A 130 -8.34 -12.34 -24.17
CA THR A 130 -8.23 -13.77 -23.81
C THR A 130 -9.56 -14.40 -23.37
N ARG A 131 -10.65 -13.60 -23.26
CA ARG A 131 -12.02 -14.04 -22.95
C ARG A 131 -12.16 -14.83 -21.64
N ASP A 132 -11.48 -14.38 -20.58
CA ASP A 132 -11.76 -14.86 -19.21
C ASP A 132 -13.23 -14.50 -18.82
N PRO A 133 -14.10 -15.49 -18.54
CA PRO A 133 -15.52 -15.25 -18.23
C PRO A 133 -15.79 -14.44 -16.96
N GLU A 134 -14.83 -14.30 -16.04
CA GLU A 134 -15.05 -13.75 -14.69
C GLU A 134 -15.17 -12.20 -14.64
N LEU A 135 -14.90 -11.46 -15.73
CA LEU A 135 -14.59 -10.02 -15.67
C LEU A 135 -15.64 -9.05 -16.25
N LYS A 136 -16.93 -9.40 -16.34
CA LYS A 136 -17.89 -8.67 -17.22
C LYS A 136 -18.92 -7.69 -16.61
N LYS A 137 -18.70 -7.03 -15.46
CA LYS A 137 -19.53 -5.87 -15.02
C LYS A 137 -18.73 -4.86 -14.18
N ALA A 138 -18.88 -3.55 -14.38
CA ALA A 138 -18.07 -2.50 -13.74
C ALA A 138 -17.99 -2.49 -12.18
N GLY A 139 -18.89 -3.20 -11.47
CA GLY A 139 -18.80 -3.41 -10.00
C GLY A 139 -18.39 -4.82 -9.57
N ALA A 140 -18.46 -5.81 -10.46
CA ALA A 140 -18.13 -7.20 -10.16
C ALA A 140 -16.63 -7.41 -9.85
N PRO A 141 -15.67 -6.77 -10.54
CA PRO A 141 -14.25 -6.88 -10.22
C PRO A 141 -13.92 -6.43 -8.80
N TYR A 142 -14.56 -5.36 -8.29
CA TYR A 142 -14.33 -4.90 -6.91
C TYR A 142 -14.87 -5.91 -5.90
N TYR A 143 -16.08 -6.45 -6.14
CA TYR A 143 -16.65 -7.49 -5.29
C TYR A 143 -15.77 -8.75 -5.26
N GLU A 144 -15.34 -9.23 -6.42
CA GLU A 144 -14.46 -10.41 -6.53
C GLU A 144 -13.07 -10.14 -5.92
N ALA A 145 -12.49 -8.96 -6.13
CA ALA A 145 -11.22 -8.59 -5.51
C ALA A 145 -11.32 -8.59 -3.98
N ILE A 146 -12.41 -8.05 -3.42
CA ILE A 146 -12.66 -8.07 -1.96
C ILE A 146 -12.83 -9.52 -1.47
N ARG A 147 -13.58 -10.35 -2.21
CA ARG A 147 -13.79 -11.78 -1.87
C ARG A 147 -12.48 -12.57 -1.91
N LYS A 148 -11.58 -12.26 -2.85
CA LYS A 148 -10.23 -12.84 -2.97
C LYS A 148 -9.22 -12.25 -1.97
N GLY A 149 -9.63 -11.28 -1.15
CA GLY A 149 -8.81 -10.75 -0.07
C GLY A 149 -7.83 -9.65 -0.49
N VAL A 150 -8.17 -8.84 -1.50
CA VAL A 150 -7.35 -7.67 -1.88
C VAL A 150 -7.03 -6.80 -0.66
N ALA A 151 -5.77 -6.42 -0.51
CA ALA A 151 -5.29 -5.72 0.69
C ALA A 151 -5.59 -4.20 0.65
N THR A 152 -5.63 -3.62 -0.55
CA THR A 152 -5.77 -2.18 -0.75
C THR A 152 -6.70 -1.88 -1.91
N ILE A 153 -7.44 -0.76 -1.82
CA ILE A 153 -8.25 -0.25 -2.93
C ILE A 153 -7.89 1.21 -3.15
N LYS A 154 -7.47 1.55 -4.36
CA LYS A 154 -7.16 2.92 -4.76
C LYS A 154 -8.42 3.63 -5.25
N VAL A 155 -8.66 4.84 -4.76
CA VAL A 155 -9.74 5.71 -5.25
C VAL A 155 -9.32 6.33 -6.58
N SER A 156 -10.21 6.33 -7.56
CA SER A 156 -9.91 6.71 -8.95
C SER A 156 -9.98 8.23 -9.19
N TYR A 157 -9.07 8.75 -10.03
CA TYR A 157 -9.00 10.14 -10.50
C TYR A 157 -10.26 10.73 -11.20
N PRO A 158 -10.90 10.05 -12.19
CA PRO A 158 -11.78 10.71 -13.14
C PRO A 158 -13.12 11.17 -12.54
N SER A 159 -13.49 10.67 -11.35
CA SER A 159 -14.55 11.29 -10.56
C SER A 159 -13.93 12.31 -9.61
N ARG A 160 -13.94 13.61 -9.97
CA ARG A 160 -13.51 14.73 -9.09
C ARG A 160 -14.20 14.75 -7.71
N ASN A 161 -15.26 13.96 -7.55
CA ASN A 161 -15.97 13.75 -6.29
C ASN A 161 -15.68 12.40 -5.60
N GLY A 162 -14.99 11.46 -6.24
CA GLY A 162 -14.74 10.12 -5.71
C GLY A 162 -13.96 10.15 -4.40
N HIS A 163 -12.92 10.99 -4.33
CA HIS A 163 -12.12 11.17 -3.12
C HIS A 163 -12.87 11.79 -1.94
N LYS A 164 -14.04 12.40 -2.17
CA LYS A 164 -14.95 12.91 -1.12
C LYS A 164 -16.27 12.14 -1.04
N ASN A 165 -16.42 11.04 -1.77
CA ASN A 165 -17.67 10.28 -1.85
C ASN A 165 -17.77 9.27 -0.70
N LYS A 166 -18.33 9.74 0.42
CA LYS A 166 -18.55 8.92 1.63
C LYS A 166 -19.49 7.73 1.38
N GLU A 167 -20.51 7.89 0.55
CA GLU A 167 -21.46 6.82 0.22
C GLU A 167 -20.73 5.65 -0.45
N LEU A 168 -19.86 5.92 -1.43
CA LEU A 168 -19.10 4.86 -2.11
C LEU A 168 -17.98 4.29 -1.24
N ILE A 169 -17.21 5.14 -0.56
CA ILE A 169 -16.01 4.70 0.19
C ILE A 169 -16.39 4.05 1.52
N THR A 170 -17.22 4.72 2.31
CA THR A 170 -17.57 4.23 3.65
C THR A 170 -18.78 3.31 3.58
N GLU A 171 -19.91 3.79 3.08
CA GLU A 171 -21.19 3.09 3.23
C GLU A 171 -21.26 1.84 2.33
N LEU A 172 -20.82 1.95 1.09
CA LEU A 172 -20.77 0.82 0.16
C LEU A 172 -19.53 -0.05 0.42
N LEU A 173 -18.33 0.49 0.22
CA LEU A 173 -17.12 -0.34 0.22
C LEU A 173 -16.77 -0.91 1.60
N LYS A 174 -16.68 -0.05 2.62
CA LYS A 174 -16.29 -0.49 3.97
C LYS A 174 -17.43 -1.18 4.70
N ASP A 175 -18.64 -0.63 4.66
CA ASP A 175 -19.75 -1.09 5.49
C ASP A 175 -20.59 -2.16 4.80
N LYS A 176 -21.01 -1.98 3.55
CA LYS A 176 -21.84 -2.97 2.84
C LYS A 176 -21.02 -4.15 2.32
N LEU A 177 -19.90 -3.89 1.64
CA LEU A 177 -19.01 -4.91 1.08
C LEU A 177 -18.01 -5.48 2.10
N LYS A 178 -18.00 -4.94 3.33
CA LYS A 178 -17.16 -5.40 4.45
C LYS A 178 -15.66 -5.40 4.14
N PHE A 179 -15.19 -4.52 3.24
CA PHE A 179 -13.78 -4.41 2.94
C PHE A 179 -12.96 -4.12 4.21
N ARG A 180 -11.98 -4.98 4.50
CA ARG A 180 -11.14 -4.90 5.72
C ARG A 180 -9.70 -4.45 5.45
N GLY A 181 -9.31 -4.29 4.20
CA GLY A 181 -8.08 -3.59 3.83
C GLY A 181 -8.17 -2.09 4.10
N PHE A 182 -7.23 -1.33 3.54
CA PHE A 182 -7.24 0.14 3.60
C PHE A 182 -7.47 0.76 2.23
N VAL A 183 -8.13 1.92 2.23
CA VAL A 183 -8.42 2.72 1.05
C VAL A 183 -7.31 3.77 0.89
N ILE A 184 -6.71 3.85 -0.29
CA ILE A 184 -5.65 4.81 -0.60
C ILE A 184 -6.10 5.81 -1.66
N SER A 185 -5.68 7.07 -1.55
CA SER A 185 -5.92 8.07 -2.60
C SER A 185 -5.10 7.77 -3.85
N ASP A 186 -5.42 8.44 -4.96
CA ASP A 186 -4.50 8.51 -6.09
C ASP A 186 -3.44 9.59 -5.84
N PHE A 187 -2.43 9.66 -6.70
CA PHE A 187 -1.28 10.55 -6.51
C PHE A 187 -1.69 12.03 -6.49
N MET A 188 -1.45 12.75 -5.39
CA MET A 188 -1.81 14.18 -5.29
C MET A 188 -3.29 14.44 -5.63
N SER A 189 -4.15 13.44 -5.47
CA SER A 189 -5.54 13.53 -5.95
C SER A 189 -6.39 14.41 -5.05
N ILE A 190 -5.94 14.64 -3.81
CA ILE A 190 -6.62 15.55 -2.87
C ILE A 190 -6.50 17.00 -3.31
N ASP A 191 -5.39 17.39 -3.95
CA ASP A 191 -5.16 18.74 -4.50
C ASP A 191 -6.13 19.07 -5.65
N MET A 192 -6.73 18.04 -6.26
CA MET A 192 -7.65 18.14 -7.38
C MET A 192 -9.13 18.09 -6.95
N ILE A 193 -9.42 17.99 -5.65
CA ILE A 193 -10.80 18.02 -5.14
C ILE A 193 -11.40 19.39 -5.41
N THR A 194 -12.55 19.43 -6.08
CA THR A 194 -13.28 20.69 -6.27
C THR A 194 -13.92 21.13 -4.95
N GLY A 195 -13.63 22.36 -4.56
CA GLY A 195 -14.19 23.01 -3.37
C GLY A 195 -14.85 24.35 -3.71
N PRO A 196 -15.43 25.03 -2.71
CA PRO A 196 -15.85 26.42 -2.86
C PRO A 196 -14.65 27.31 -3.26
N ALA A 197 -14.93 28.50 -3.79
CA ALA A 197 -13.89 29.48 -4.09
C ALA A 197 -13.00 29.71 -2.84
N HIS A 198 -11.67 29.68 -3.03
CA HIS A 198 -10.68 29.82 -1.95
C HIS A 198 -10.67 28.69 -0.91
N ALA A 199 -11.12 27.47 -1.26
CA ALA A 199 -10.97 26.32 -0.39
C ALA A 199 -9.49 26.12 0.02
N SER A 200 -9.25 26.03 1.32
CA SER A 200 -7.92 25.75 1.87
C SER A 200 -7.56 24.28 1.69
N TYR A 201 -6.27 23.95 1.76
CA TYR A 201 -5.82 22.55 1.74
C TYR A 201 -6.44 21.73 2.88
N ALA A 202 -6.67 22.36 4.05
CA ALA A 202 -7.38 21.74 5.17
C ALA A 202 -8.80 21.28 4.80
N TYR A 203 -9.54 22.03 3.98
CA TYR A 203 -10.85 21.60 3.49
C TYR A 203 -10.71 20.31 2.64
N LEU A 204 -9.70 20.22 1.77
CA LEU A 204 -9.51 19.04 0.91
C LEU A 204 -9.14 17.81 1.74
N ILE A 205 -8.30 17.97 2.76
CA ILE A 205 -7.97 16.94 3.74
C ILE A 205 -9.24 16.47 4.47
N GLU A 206 -10.06 17.41 4.96
CA GLU A 206 -11.32 17.11 5.63
C GLU A 206 -12.25 16.30 4.73
N GLN A 207 -12.46 16.73 3.48
CA GLN A 207 -13.33 16.03 2.56
C GLN A 207 -12.83 14.60 2.26
N SER A 208 -11.52 14.43 2.08
CA SER A 208 -10.97 13.12 1.72
C SER A 208 -10.92 12.14 2.89
N VAL A 209 -10.34 12.55 4.01
CA VAL A 209 -10.29 11.72 5.22
C VAL A 209 -11.71 11.49 5.73
N GLY A 210 -12.56 12.53 5.72
CA GLY A 210 -13.98 12.53 6.09
C GLY A 210 -14.83 11.53 5.31
N ALA A 211 -14.53 11.33 4.03
CA ALA A 211 -15.18 10.31 3.18
C ALA A 211 -14.76 8.88 3.51
N GLY A 212 -13.65 8.71 4.23
CA GLY A 212 -13.15 7.40 4.69
C GLY A 212 -11.91 6.91 3.95
N VAL A 213 -11.14 7.78 3.30
CA VAL A 213 -9.81 7.42 2.79
C VAL A 213 -8.86 7.21 3.97
N ASP A 214 -8.11 6.12 3.95
CA ASP A 214 -7.26 5.69 5.07
C ASP A 214 -5.81 6.18 4.93
N MET A 215 -5.28 6.16 3.71
CA MET A 215 -3.92 6.61 3.39
C MET A 215 -3.95 7.61 2.23
N ILE A 216 -3.27 8.73 2.39
CA ILE A 216 -3.17 9.78 1.36
C ILE A 216 -1.81 9.70 0.69
N MET A 217 -1.83 9.60 -0.63
CA MET A 217 -0.66 9.68 -1.49
C MET A 217 -0.36 11.16 -1.77
N VAL A 218 0.32 11.80 -0.82
CA VAL A 218 0.56 13.25 -0.79
C VAL A 218 1.62 13.67 -1.83
N GLY A 219 2.54 12.77 -2.17
CA GLY A 219 3.69 13.11 -3.00
C GLY A 219 4.70 13.92 -2.18
N ASN A 220 4.94 15.17 -2.56
CA ASN A 220 6.05 15.97 -2.02
C ASN A 220 5.67 16.84 -0.82
N ASN A 221 4.41 17.26 -0.70
CA ASN A 221 3.97 18.25 0.29
C ASN A 221 3.47 17.63 1.62
N TYR A 222 4.20 16.65 2.13
CA TYR A 222 3.77 15.87 3.31
C TYR A 222 3.69 16.69 4.59
N LYS A 223 4.49 17.77 4.74
CA LYS A 223 4.47 18.61 5.94
C LYS A 223 3.14 19.35 6.07
N GLU A 224 2.69 20.01 5.00
CA GLU A 224 1.40 20.72 5.00
C GLU A 224 0.23 19.76 5.24
N PHE A 225 0.29 18.55 4.67
CA PHE A 225 -0.70 17.51 4.94
C PHE A 225 -0.73 17.09 6.42
N ILE A 226 0.42 16.77 7.00
CA ILE A 226 0.52 16.33 8.40
C ILE A 226 0.04 17.44 9.35
N ASP A 227 0.47 18.68 9.12
CA ASP A 227 0.07 19.84 9.94
C ASP A 227 -1.42 20.12 9.81
N GLY A 228 -1.95 20.09 8.57
CA GLY A 228 -3.36 20.28 8.27
C GLY A 228 -4.24 19.22 8.94
N LEU A 229 -3.91 17.94 8.78
CA LEU A 229 -4.66 16.85 9.41
C LEU A 229 -4.56 16.90 10.94
N THR A 230 -3.38 17.24 11.48
CA THR A 230 -3.19 17.40 12.92
C THR A 230 -4.08 18.51 13.47
N SER A 231 -4.14 19.65 12.78
CA SER A 231 -5.00 20.78 13.15
C SER A 231 -6.48 20.39 13.12
N LEU A 232 -6.95 19.72 12.06
CA LEU A 232 -8.33 19.26 11.95
C LEU A 232 -8.74 18.31 13.08
N VAL A 233 -7.84 17.44 13.52
CA VAL A 233 -8.11 16.51 14.63
C VAL A 233 -8.09 17.23 15.98
N LYS A 234 -7.11 18.12 16.23
CA LYS A 234 -7.03 18.91 17.47
C LYS A 234 -8.23 19.83 17.64
N ASN A 235 -8.72 20.41 16.54
CA ASN A 235 -9.92 21.25 16.51
C ASN A 235 -11.23 20.46 16.45
N LYS A 236 -11.17 19.12 16.56
CA LYS A 236 -12.34 18.21 16.58
C LYS A 236 -13.19 18.23 15.30
N VAL A 237 -12.65 18.75 14.19
CA VAL A 237 -13.30 18.71 12.86
C VAL A 237 -13.29 17.26 12.35
N ILE A 238 -12.13 16.60 12.38
CA ILE A 238 -12.02 15.17 12.12
C ILE A 238 -11.97 14.44 13.47
N PRO A 239 -12.94 13.55 13.78
CA PRO A 239 -12.94 12.85 15.05
C PRO A 239 -11.82 11.80 15.10
N MET A 240 -11.15 11.67 16.25
CA MET A 240 -10.07 10.66 16.46
C MET A 240 -10.50 9.22 16.12
N ARG A 241 -11.80 8.90 16.18
CA ARG A 241 -12.34 7.60 15.73
C ARG A 241 -12.01 7.29 14.27
N GLN A 242 -11.98 8.30 13.41
CA GLN A 242 -11.72 8.17 11.98
C GLN A 242 -10.24 7.90 11.71
N ILE A 243 -9.36 8.64 12.40
CA ILE A 243 -7.91 8.36 12.42
C ILE A 243 -7.65 6.93 12.91
N ASN A 244 -8.32 6.54 14.00
CA ASN A 244 -8.17 5.20 14.57
C ASN A 244 -8.75 4.08 13.67
N ASP A 245 -9.72 4.35 12.79
CA ASP A 245 -10.18 3.36 11.79
C ASP A 245 -9.12 3.19 10.70
N ALA A 246 -8.66 4.31 10.12
CA ALA A 246 -7.65 4.34 9.07
C ALA A 246 -6.37 3.60 9.49
N VAL A 247 -5.81 3.97 10.64
CA VAL A 247 -4.56 3.37 11.11
C VAL A 247 -4.73 1.88 11.44
N ARG A 248 -5.88 1.45 11.98
CA ARG A 248 -6.13 0.01 12.21
C ARG A 248 -6.13 -0.79 10.91
N ARG A 249 -6.67 -0.23 9.83
CA ARG A 249 -6.69 -0.88 8.50
C ARG A 249 -5.29 -0.96 7.91
N ILE A 250 -4.52 0.12 8.02
CA ILE A 250 -3.11 0.17 7.57
C ILE A 250 -2.26 -0.83 8.34
N LEU A 251 -2.32 -0.82 9.68
CA LEU A 251 -1.57 -1.76 10.52
C LEU A 251 -1.98 -3.21 10.25
N ARG A 252 -3.28 -3.49 10.04
CA ARG A 252 -3.75 -4.83 9.66
C ARG A 252 -3.02 -5.34 8.42
N VAL A 253 -2.95 -4.53 7.37
CA VAL A 253 -2.24 -4.93 6.14
C VAL A 253 -0.75 -5.13 6.41
N LYS A 254 -0.10 -4.23 7.16
CA LYS A 254 1.33 -4.37 7.51
C LYS A 254 1.64 -5.67 8.25
N PHE A 255 0.81 -6.04 9.23
CA PHE A 255 0.97 -7.31 9.95
C PHE A 255 0.67 -8.53 9.07
N ILE A 256 -0.36 -8.48 8.22
CA ILE A 256 -0.68 -9.59 7.30
C ILE A 256 0.43 -9.82 6.28
N LEU A 257 1.07 -8.74 5.81
CA LEU A 257 2.24 -8.81 4.92
C LEU A 257 3.51 -9.32 5.63
N GLY A 258 3.47 -9.55 6.95
CA GLY A 258 4.64 -9.98 7.72
C GLY A 258 5.72 -8.91 7.85
N LEU A 259 5.41 -7.63 7.62
CA LEU A 259 6.41 -6.55 7.63
C LEU A 259 7.00 -6.30 9.02
N PHE A 260 6.31 -6.71 10.09
CA PHE A 260 6.84 -6.60 11.45
C PHE A 260 7.88 -7.69 11.75
N GLU A 261 7.79 -8.83 11.06
CA GLU A 261 8.71 -9.96 11.19
C GLU A 261 9.87 -9.83 10.21
N ASN A 262 9.57 -9.46 8.96
CA ASN A 262 10.53 -9.36 7.85
C ASN A 262 10.48 -7.96 7.21
N PRO A 263 10.94 -6.91 7.90
CA PRO A 263 10.85 -5.54 7.40
C PRO A 263 11.87 -5.23 6.29
N LEU A 264 12.96 -5.98 6.18
CA LEU A 264 14.07 -5.72 5.27
C LEU A 264 14.12 -6.75 4.15
N ASN A 265 14.55 -6.32 2.98
CA ASN A 265 14.90 -7.23 1.89
C ASN A 265 16.29 -7.82 2.20
N THR A 266 16.32 -9.03 2.76
CA THR A 266 17.57 -9.72 3.12
C THR A 266 18.01 -10.73 2.09
N ASP A 267 17.11 -11.16 1.21
CA ASP A 267 17.38 -12.12 0.16
C ASP A 267 17.43 -11.43 -1.22
N LEU A 268 18.64 -11.24 -1.72
CA LEU A 268 18.89 -10.67 -3.04
C LEU A 268 18.99 -11.76 -4.12
N SER A 269 18.89 -13.06 -3.80
CA SER A 269 18.94 -14.10 -4.84
C SER A 269 17.78 -13.96 -5.84
N ASN A 270 16.64 -13.46 -5.38
CA ASN A 270 15.49 -13.15 -6.23
C ASN A 270 15.74 -11.99 -7.22
N VAL A 271 16.82 -11.22 -7.06
CA VAL A 271 17.26 -10.23 -8.07
C VAL A 271 17.80 -10.94 -9.30
N GLU A 272 18.55 -12.03 -9.13
CA GLU A 272 19.10 -12.82 -10.25
C GLU A 272 17.99 -13.48 -11.08
N ASN A 273 16.83 -13.66 -10.46
CA ASN A 273 15.63 -14.25 -11.06
C ASN A 273 14.71 -13.21 -11.73
N LEU A 274 15.05 -11.92 -11.72
CA LEU A 274 14.29 -10.89 -12.44
C LEU A 274 14.33 -11.16 -13.95
N GLY A 275 13.16 -11.40 -14.54
CA GLY A 275 13.09 -11.74 -15.95
C GLY A 275 13.53 -13.18 -16.23
N GLU A 276 13.28 -14.10 -15.30
CA GLU A 276 13.51 -15.53 -15.49
C GLU A 276 12.94 -16.04 -16.83
N LEU A 277 13.62 -17.03 -17.42
CA LEU A 277 13.21 -17.61 -18.71
C LEU A 277 11.77 -18.13 -18.68
N VAL A 278 11.33 -18.67 -17.55
CA VAL A 278 9.94 -19.16 -17.37
C VAL A 278 8.94 -18.01 -17.42
N GLU A 279 9.22 -16.88 -16.76
CA GLU A 279 8.36 -15.70 -16.84
C GLU A 279 8.31 -15.12 -18.26
N ARG A 280 9.45 -15.07 -18.94
CA ARG A 280 9.52 -14.62 -20.34
C ARG A 280 8.75 -15.56 -21.28
N GLN A 281 8.80 -16.86 -21.05
CA GLN A 281 8.01 -17.82 -21.83
C GLN A 281 6.51 -17.61 -21.60
N ASN A 282 6.08 -17.47 -20.35
CA ASN A 282 4.68 -17.16 -20.01
C ASN A 282 4.23 -15.83 -20.66
N GLN A 283 5.09 -14.82 -20.66
CA GLN A 283 4.83 -13.54 -21.32
C GLN A 283 4.66 -13.70 -22.84
N GLN A 284 5.52 -14.49 -23.49
CA GLN A 284 5.41 -14.79 -24.92
C GLN A 284 4.12 -15.53 -25.24
N ASP A 285 3.75 -16.52 -24.43
CA ASP A 285 2.52 -17.30 -24.61
C ASP A 285 1.28 -16.41 -24.46
N MET A 286 1.26 -15.52 -23.46
CA MET A 286 0.18 -14.55 -23.28
C MET A 286 0.10 -13.54 -24.42
N ALA A 287 1.24 -13.04 -24.91
CA ALA A 287 1.30 -12.14 -26.06
C ALA A 287 0.78 -12.83 -27.34
N MET A 288 1.12 -14.10 -27.54
CA MET A 288 0.63 -14.91 -28.65
C MET A 288 -0.89 -15.11 -28.61
N GLN A 289 -1.45 -15.40 -27.43
CA GLN A 289 -2.89 -15.57 -27.25
C GLN A 289 -3.69 -14.26 -27.42
N ALA A 290 -3.08 -13.12 -27.13
CA ALA A 290 -3.73 -11.82 -27.28
C ALA A 290 -3.82 -11.33 -28.74
N MET A 291 -3.12 -11.99 -29.68
CA MET A 291 -3.13 -11.56 -31.09
C MET A 291 -4.47 -11.90 -31.77
N CYS A 292 -5.17 -10.87 -32.26
CA CYS A 292 -6.31 -11.03 -33.16
C CYS A 292 -5.83 -11.24 -34.60
N ILE A 293 -5.67 -12.50 -35.01
CA ILE A 293 -5.09 -12.88 -36.31
C ILE A 293 -6.19 -13.31 -37.30
N ASP A 294 -6.12 -12.79 -38.54
CA ASP A 294 -6.76 -13.42 -39.70
C ASP A 294 -5.88 -14.54 -40.26
N GLN A 295 -6.38 -15.77 -40.24
CA GLN A 295 -5.66 -16.98 -40.66
C GLN A 295 -5.44 -17.08 -42.18
N SER A 296 -6.01 -16.18 -42.99
CA SER A 296 -5.89 -16.23 -44.45
C SER A 296 -4.46 -15.97 -44.98
N MET A 297 -3.61 -15.28 -44.20
CA MET A 297 -2.28 -14.79 -44.61
C MET A 297 -1.11 -15.32 -43.75
N ILE A 298 -1.40 -16.10 -42.69
CA ILE A 298 -0.41 -16.57 -41.70
C ILE A 298 -0.69 -18.05 -41.36
N PRO A 299 0.33 -18.88 -41.05
CA PRO A 299 1.72 -18.50 -40.75
C PRO A 299 2.57 -18.19 -42.00
N LEU A 300 3.45 -17.20 -41.89
CA LEU A 300 4.43 -16.88 -42.93
C LEU A 300 5.46 -18.02 -43.05
N ARG A 301 5.97 -18.24 -44.26
CA ARG A 301 7.03 -19.24 -44.49
C ARG A 301 8.34 -18.79 -43.84
N LYS A 302 8.90 -19.64 -42.97
CA LYS A 302 10.19 -19.40 -42.28
C LYS A 302 11.39 -19.31 -43.23
N ARG A 303 11.31 -19.90 -44.44
CA ARG A 303 12.37 -19.86 -45.47
C ARG A 303 11.87 -19.12 -46.69
N THR A 304 12.33 -17.88 -46.84
CA THR A 304 11.99 -16.97 -47.94
C THR A 304 13.25 -16.20 -48.34
N ALA A 305 13.39 -15.84 -49.62
CA ALA A 305 14.62 -15.21 -50.12
C ALA A 305 14.90 -13.83 -49.47
N ARG A 306 13.86 -13.03 -49.23
CA ARG A 306 13.93 -11.72 -48.54
C ARG A 306 12.59 -11.42 -47.85
N ILE A 307 12.65 -10.74 -46.71
CA ILE A 307 11.49 -10.26 -45.94
C ILE A 307 11.75 -8.78 -45.62
N LEU A 308 10.69 -7.96 -45.67
CA LEU A 308 10.72 -6.56 -45.24
C LEU A 308 9.98 -6.44 -43.90
N ALA A 309 10.60 -5.80 -42.91
CA ALA A 309 9.96 -5.41 -41.65
C ALA A 309 9.85 -3.87 -41.60
N ALA A 310 8.61 -3.39 -41.45
CA ALA A 310 8.23 -1.99 -41.33
C ALA A 310 6.85 -1.96 -40.63
N PRO A 311 6.39 -0.86 -40.00
CA PRO A 311 6.98 0.48 -39.88
C PRO A 311 7.58 0.71 -38.48
N THR A 312 7.51 1.93 -37.94
CA THR A 312 8.21 2.48 -36.75
C THR A 312 8.20 1.64 -35.45
N HIS A 313 7.34 0.63 -35.34
CA HIS A 313 7.21 -0.23 -34.16
C HIS A 313 7.91 -1.59 -34.31
N ALA A 314 8.40 -1.93 -35.51
CA ALA A 314 8.96 -3.25 -35.81
C ALA A 314 10.26 -3.59 -35.04
N ASP A 315 10.98 -2.57 -34.56
CA ASP A 315 12.21 -2.72 -33.77
C ASP A 315 12.27 -1.67 -32.65
N ASN A 316 11.21 -1.58 -31.84
CA ASN A 316 11.15 -0.63 -30.72
C ASN A 316 10.49 -1.23 -29.48
N ASN A 317 11.33 -1.60 -28.51
CA ASN A 317 10.90 -2.16 -27.23
C ASN A 317 10.05 -1.19 -26.39
N GLY A 318 10.27 0.13 -26.48
CA GLY A 318 9.48 1.13 -25.77
C GLY A 318 8.05 1.15 -26.28
N ASN A 319 7.90 1.33 -27.60
CA ASN A 319 6.59 1.44 -28.24
C ASN A 319 5.73 0.18 -28.00
N GLN A 320 6.30 -1.02 -28.12
CA GLN A 320 5.55 -2.28 -27.90
C GLN A 320 5.17 -2.50 -26.43
N CYS A 321 5.85 -1.83 -25.48
CA CYS A 321 5.51 -1.85 -24.06
C CYS A 321 4.57 -0.70 -23.65
N GLY A 322 4.22 0.21 -24.57
CA GLY A 322 3.41 1.39 -24.31
C GLY A 322 4.16 2.54 -23.62
N ARG A 323 5.44 2.71 -23.96
CA ARG A 323 6.31 3.82 -23.50
C ARG A 323 6.73 4.71 -24.66
#